data_AF-A0A8J8CR47-F1
#
_entry.id   AF-A0A8J8CR47-F1
#
_cell.length_a   1.000
_cell.length_b   1.000
_cell.length_c   1.000
_cell.angle_alpha   90.00
_cell.angle_beta   90.00
_cell.angle_gamma   90.00
#
_symmetry.space_group_name_H-M   'P 1'
#
loop_
_entity.id
_entity.type
_entity.pdbx_description
1 polymer ?
#
loop_
_entity_poly.entity_id
_entity_poly.type
_entity_poly.pdbx_seq_one_letter_code
_entity_poly.pdbx_strand_id
1 'polypeptide(L)'
;MSEEKSADIKFIKIVELKPEITPGINIRARVFSKPEPRTVNTRYGKSRVCDVKIGDETGTVTLSLWGSKIKDVEVGDLIEIINGFCREWQGYPQMSLGKEGTMTKFEDPKFPDAQTILNKYKEENVTEED
;
A
#
# COMPACT_ATOMS: atom_id res chain seq x y z
N MET A 1 -7.23 -3.12 -29.94
CA MET A 1 -6.31 -2.94 -28.79
C MET A 1 -7.17 -3.09 -27.56
N SER A 2 -6.77 -4.01 -26.69
CA SER A 2 -7.66 -4.78 -25.82
C SER A 2 -8.40 -3.93 -24.78
N GLU A 3 -9.64 -3.55 -25.09
CA GLU A 3 -10.68 -3.35 -24.08
C GLU A 3 -11.12 -4.72 -23.59
N GLU A 4 -10.47 -5.23 -22.54
CA GLU A 4 -10.96 -6.42 -21.84
C GLU A 4 -11.30 -6.09 -20.38
N LYS A 5 -12.61 -5.93 -20.20
CA LYS A 5 -13.42 -6.17 -18.99
C LYS A 5 -13.23 -5.19 -17.83
N SER A 6 -14.02 -4.11 -17.92
CA SER A 6 -14.75 -3.54 -16.78
C SER A 6 -15.53 -4.66 -16.09
N ALA A 7 -14.92 -5.30 -15.10
CA ALA A 7 -15.63 -5.60 -13.88
C ALA A 7 -15.66 -4.27 -13.10
N ASP A 8 -16.79 -3.88 -12.51
CA ASP A 8 -16.85 -2.72 -11.61
C ASP A 8 -15.99 -3.00 -10.37
N ILE A 9 -14.67 -2.82 -10.50
CA ILE A 9 -13.73 -2.93 -9.39
C ILE A 9 -14.01 -1.72 -8.49
N LYS A 10 -14.70 -1.98 -7.39
CA LYS A 10 -14.96 -0.95 -6.38
C LYS A 10 -13.66 -0.64 -5.65
N PHE A 11 -13.14 0.55 -5.90
CA PHE A 11 -12.04 1.12 -5.11
C PHE A 11 -12.61 1.78 -3.87
N ILE A 12 -12.00 1.49 -2.72
CA ILE A 12 -12.30 2.16 -1.46
C ILE A 12 -11.16 3.10 -1.08
N LYS A 13 -11.46 4.07 -0.22
CA LYS A 13 -10.46 5.01 0.30
C LYS A 13 -9.71 4.40 1.48
N ILE A 14 -8.47 4.85 1.72
CA ILE A 14 -7.64 4.33 2.82
C ILE A 14 -8.29 4.57 4.18
N VAL A 15 -8.97 5.71 4.37
CA VAL A 15 -9.70 6.01 5.61
C VAL A 15 -10.85 5.03 5.90
N GLU A 16 -11.38 4.37 4.87
CA GLU A 16 -12.45 3.37 5.00
C GLU A 16 -11.90 1.97 5.31
N LEU A 17 -10.58 1.79 5.30
CA LEU A 17 -9.96 0.51 5.65
C LEU A 17 -10.19 0.22 7.12
N LYS A 18 -10.85 -0.91 7.38
CA LYS A 18 -10.95 -1.46 8.71
C LYS A 18 -9.67 -2.24 9.04
N PRO A 19 -9.17 -2.17 10.29
CA PRO A 19 -8.11 -3.04 10.78
C PRO A 19 -8.64 -4.46 11.02
N GLU A 20 -9.46 -4.99 10.12
CA GLU A 20 -10.00 -6.34 10.20
C GLU A 20 -9.49 -7.14 9.01
N ILE A 21 -9.40 -8.46 9.19
CA ILE A 21 -9.03 -9.41 8.13
C ILE A 21 -10.06 -9.32 7.00
N THR A 22 -9.76 -8.51 5.99
CA THR A 22 -10.67 -8.20 4.89
C THR A 22 -9.99 -8.50 3.56
N PRO A 23 -10.39 -9.59 2.87
CA PRO A 23 -9.92 -9.90 1.53
C PRO A 23 -10.69 -9.09 0.47
N GLY A 24 -10.13 -9.00 -0.74
CA GLY A 24 -10.83 -8.38 -1.88
C GLY A 24 -10.82 -6.84 -1.85
N ILE A 25 -9.87 -6.24 -1.14
CA ILE A 25 -9.75 -4.78 -1.05
C ILE A 25 -9.06 -4.25 -2.30
N ASN A 26 -9.67 -3.26 -2.93
CA ASN A 26 -9.07 -2.53 -4.04
C ASN A 26 -8.85 -1.08 -3.63
N ILE A 27 -7.62 -0.59 -3.73
CA ILE A 27 -7.26 0.79 -3.39
C ILE A 27 -6.32 1.38 -4.43
N ARG A 28 -6.27 2.72 -4.47
CA ARG A 28 -5.29 3.49 -5.22
C ARG A 28 -4.51 4.33 -4.23
N ALA A 29 -3.20 4.25 -4.30
CA ALA A 29 -2.33 4.93 -3.36
C ALA A 29 -1.00 5.29 -4.00
N ARG A 30 -0.44 6.42 -3.60
CA ARG A 30 0.91 6.82 -3.99
C ARG A 30 1.90 6.42 -2.91
N VAL A 31 3.03 5.88 -3.35
CA VAL A 31 4.15 5.55 -2.47
C VAL A 31 4.83 6.83 -2.04
N PHE A 32 4.84 7.09 -0.74
CA PHE A 32 5.50 8.28 -0.18
C PHE A 32 6.73 7.96 0.66
N SER A 33 6.90 6.71 1.08
CA SER A 33 8.09 6.26 1.78
C SER A 33 8.37 4.80 1.51
N LYS A 34 9.63 4.48 1.17
CA LYS A 34 10.13 3.13 0.93
C LYS A 34 11.37 2.89 1.79
N PRO A 35 11.21 2.27 2.97
CA PRO A 35 12.33 1.85 3.81
C PRO A 35 13.20 0.78 3.13
N GLU A 36 14.36 0.49 3.72
CA GLU A 36 15.20 -0.60 3.24
C GLU A 36 14.53 -1.98 3.46
N PRO A 37 14.61 -2.89 2.47
CA PRO A 37 14.07 -4.23 2.61
C PRO A 37 14.81 -5.01 3.70
N ARG A 38 14.06 -5.56 4.65
CA ARG A 38 14.62 -6.44 5.70
C ARG A 38 14.52 -7.91 5.31
N THR A 39 15.47 -8.70 5.76
CA THR A 39 15.46 -10.16 5.58
C THR A 39 14.82 -10.81 6.79
N VAL A 40 13.79 -11.62 6.56
CA VAL A 40 13.08 -12.42 7.57
C VAL A 40 13.34 -13.90 7.36
N ASN A 41 13.51 -14.64 8.46
CA ASN A 41 13.58 -16.09 8.42
C ASN A 41 12.16 -16.65 8.48
N THR A 42 11.71 -17.28 7.41
CA THR A 42 10.42 -17.99 7.36
C THR A 42 10.66 -19.49 7.51
N ARG A 43 9.60 -20.27 7.75
CA ARG A 43 9.64 -21.74 7.77
C ARG A 43 10.14 -22.38 6.46
N TYR A 44 10.16 -21.62 5.37
CA TYR A 44 10.61 -22.04 4.03
C TYR A 44 11.98 -21.46 3.64
N GLY A 45 12.64 -20.72 4.54
CA GLY A 45 13.94 -20.10 4.31
C GLY A 45 13.94 -18.58 4.47
N LYS A 46 15.06 -17.94 4.09
CA LYS A 46 15.22 -16.48 4.11
C LYS A 46 14.33 -15.84 3.05
N SER A 47 13.47 -14.91 3.43
CA SER A 47 12.67 -14.09 2.53
C SER A 47 12.91 -12.62 2.80
N ARG A 48 12.76 -11.78 1.78
CA ARG A 48 12.83 -10.32 1.93
C ARG A 48 11.42 -9.75 2.04
N VAL A 49 11.25 -8.82 2.96
CA VAL A 49 10.03 -8.05 3.13
C VAL A 49 10.38 -6.57 3.21
N CYS A 50 9.58 -5.73 2.58
CA CYS A 50 9.70 -4.28 2.63
C CYS A 50 8.35 -3.70 2.97
N ASP A 51 8.29 -2.97 4.08
CA ASP A 51 7.09 -2.32 4.58
C ASP A 51 7.04 -0.90 4.00
N VAL A 52 6.40 -0.76 2.85
CA VAL A 52 6.30 0.48 2.07
C VAL A 52 5.12 1.30 2.59
N LYS A 53 5.29 2.61 2.83
CA LYS A 53 4.18 3.47 3.20
C LYS A 53 3.54 4.09 1.97
N ILE A 54 2.23 3.90 1.86
CA ILE A 54 1.41 4.36 0.75
C ILE A 54 0.25 5.20 1.29
N GLY A 55 -0.22 6.17 0.51
CA GLY A 55 -1.32 7.03 0.94
C GLY A 55 -2.14 7.56 -0.21
N ASP A 56 -3.32 8.07 0.13
CA ASP A 56 -4.24 8.76 -0.75
C ASP A 56 -4.64 10.11 -0.10
N GLU A 57 -5.60 10.83 -0.69
CA GLU A 57 -6.04 12.10 -0.07
C GLU A 57 -6.69 11.91 1.32
N THR A 58 -7.15 10.70 1.64
CA THR A 58 -7.92 10.40 2.84
C THR A 58 -7.04 9.96 3.99
N GLY A 59 -6.00 9.15 3.75
CA GLY A 59 -5.13 8.63 4.79
C GLY A 59 -3.92 7.87 4.25
N THR A 60 -3.24 7.17 5.17
CA THR A 60 -2.04 6.38 4.85
C THR A 60 -2.14 4.97 5.42
N VAL A 61 -1.49 4.02 4.74
CA VAL A 61 -1.43 2.61 5.15
C VAL A 61 -0.07 2.02 4.79
N THR A 62 0.33 0.97 5.53
CA THR A 62 1.57 0.25 5.24
C THR A 62 1.30 -0.94 4.34
N LEU A 63 2.00 -1.02 3.20
CA LEU A 63 1.97 -2.14 2.26
C LEU A 63 3.22 -3.01 2.43
N SER A 64 3.04 -4.27 2.82
CA SER A 64 4.13 -5.25 2.90
C SER A 64 4.36 -5.92 1.55
N LEU A 65 5.50 -5.60 0.92
CA LEU A 65 5.95 -6.23 -0.32
C LEU A 65 6.97 -7.32 -0.03
N TRP A 66 6.84 -8.44 -0.75
CA TRP A 66 7.66 -9.64 -0.55
C TRP A 66 8.50 -9.95 -1.79
N GLY A 67 9.74 -10.36 -1.56
CA GLY A 67 10.62 -10.90 -2.61
C GLY A 67 10.91 -9.89 -3.73
N SER A 68 10.64 -10.28 -4.98
CA SER A 68 10.91 -9.45 -6.16
C SER A 68 10.02 -8.21 -6.24
N LYS A 69 8.77 -8.28 -5.74
CA LYS A 69 7.80 -7.18 -5.80
C LYS A 69 8.30 -5.89 -5.13
N ILE A 70 9.25 -6.01 -4.21
CA ILE A 70 9.91 -4.89 -3.53
C ILE A 70 10.64 -3.96 -4.52
N LYS A 71 11.16 -4.50 -5.62
CA LYS A 71 11.85 -3.73 -6.66
C LYS A 71 10.89 -3.06 -7.63
N ASP A 72 9.64 -3.50 -7.66
CA ASP A 72 8.66 -3.06 -8.64
C ASP A 72 8.02 -1.72 -8.26
N VAL A 73 8.34 -1.11 -7.11
CA VAL A 73 7.81 0.20 -6.69
C VAL A 73 8.90 1.14 -6.21
N GLU A 74 8.73 2.43 -6.46
CA GLU A 74 9.61 3.49 -5.95
C GLU A 74 8.79 4.62 -5.31
N VAL A 75 9.45 5.48 -4.55
CA VAL A 75 8.81 6.65 -3.94
C VAL A 75 8.36 7.59 -5.07
N GLY A 76 7.09 8.01 -5.03
CA GLY A 76 6.44 8.79 -6.08
C GLY A 76 5.52 7.97 -6.97
N ASP A 77 5.71 6.65 -7.05
CA ASP A 77 4.87 5.79 -7.88
C ASP A 77 3.42 5.78 -7.38
N LEU A 78 2.50 5.98 -8.30
CA LEU A 78 1.08 5.77 -8.06
C LEU A 78 0.72 4.34 -8.44
N ILE A 79 0.23 3.59 -7.47
CA ILE A 79 -0.08 2.18 -7.61
C ILE A 79 -1.56 1.93 -7.33
N GLU A 80 -2.14 1.00 -8.09
CA GLU A 80 -3.42 0.40 -7.76
C GLU A 80 -3.18 -1.01 -7.25
N ILE A 81 -3.89 -1.36 -6.18
CA ILE A 81 -3.91 -2.69 -5.61
C ILE A 81 -5.29 -3.26 -5.90
N ILE A 82 -5.34 -4.46 -6.46
CA ILE A 82 -6.58 -5.20 -6.73
C ILE A 82 -6.51 -6.51 -5.94
N ASN A 83 -7.62 -6.92 -5.33
CA ASN A 83 -7.71 -8.12 -4.48
C ASN A 83 -6.64 -8.17 -3.37
N GLY A 84 -6.34 -7.00 -2.81
CA GLY A 84 -5.48 -6.86 -1.64
C GLY A 84 -6.15 -7.39 -0.37
N PHE A 85 -5.33 -7.57 0.64
CA PHE A 85 -5.74 -8.02 1.96
C PHE A 85 -5.28 -7.01 3.01
N CYS A 86 -6.21 -6.47 3.79
CA CYS A 86 -5.88 -5.68 4.97
C CYS A 86 -5.93 -6.57 6.22
N ARG A 87 -5.00 -6.36 7.13
CA ARG A 87 -4.97 -6.95 8.46
C ARG A 87 -4.48 -5.95 9.48
N GLU A 88 -4.85 -6.11 10.73
CA GLU A 88 -4.19 -5.39 11.81
C GLU A 88 -2.82 -6.02 12.11
N TRP A 89 -1.80 -5.18 12.22
CA TRP A 89 -0.49 -5.55 12.72
C TRP A 89 -0.03 -4.53 13.75
N GLN A 90 0.12 -4.98 15.01
CA GLN A 90 0.52 -4.13 16.14
C GLN A 90 -0.37 -2.88 16.30
N GLY A 91 -1.68 -3.01 16.12
CA GLY A 91 -2.62 -1.88 16.24
C GLY A 91 -2.77 -1.02 14.98
N TYR A 92 -2.00 -1.27 13.91
CA TYR A 92 -2.06 -0.50 12.67
C TYR A 92 -2.54 -1.35 11.49
N PRO A 93 -3.36 -0.79 10.58
CA PRO A 93 -3.74 -1.48 9.35
C PRO A 93 -2.52 -1.69 8.46
N GLN A 94 -2.33 -2.93 8.04
CA GLN A 94 -1.28 -3.36 7.13
C GLN A 94 -1.90 -4.10 5.95
N MET A 95 -1.55 -3.66 4.74
CA MET A 95 -1.97 -4.28 3.50
C MET A 95 -0.91 -5.25 2.95
N SER A 96 -1.39 -6.26 2.26
CA SER A 96 -0.58 -7.25 1.54
C SER A 96 -1.29 -7.68 0.27
N LEU A 97 -0.54 -8.05 -0.77
CA LEU A 97 -1.08 -8.45 -2.07
C LEU A 97 -1.67 -9.87 -2.09
N GLY A 98 -1.62 -10.64 -1.00
CA GLY A 98 -2.18 -12.00 -0.95
C GLY A 98 -1.68 -12.92 -2.10
N LYS A 99 -2.43 -13.99 -2.38
CA LYS A 99 -2.15 -14.91 -3.50
C LYS A 99 -2.76 -14.41 -4.82
N GLU A 100 -3.95 -13.81 -4.75
CA GLU A 100 -4.73 -13.35 -5.91
C GLU A 100 -4.62 -11.85 -6.16
N GLY A 101 -3.93 -11.12 -5.28
CA GLY A 101 -3.81 -9.68 -5.41
C GLY A 101 -2.70 -9.26 -6.36
N THR A 102 -3.05 -8.26 -7.15
CA THR A 102 -2.20 -7.66 -8.16
C THR A 102 -1.92 -6.21 -7.79
N MET A 103 -0.80 -5.72 -8.30
CA MET A 103 -0.36 -4.35 -8.12
C MET A 103 0.09 -3.84 -9.48
N THR A 104 -0.47 -2.71 -9.90
CA THR A 104 -0.18 -2.11 -11.20
C THR A 104 0.17 -0.64 -10.97
N LYS A 105 1.16 -0.14 -11.71
CA LYS A 105 1.44 1.30 -11.72
C LYS A 105 0.55 1.98 -12.73
N PHE A 106 0.10 3.18 -12.40
CA PHE A 106 -0.62 4.03 -13.33
C PHE A 106 -0.31 5.49 -13.04
N GLU A 107 -0.69 6.36 -13.97
CA GLU A 107 -0.51 7.80 -13.82
C GLU A 107 -1.88 8.47 -13.72
N ASP A 108 -2.04 9.33 -12.71
CA ASP A 108 -3.20 10.19 -12.55
C ASP A 108 -2.73 11.58 -12.07
N PRO A 109 -2.85 12.62 -12.92
CA PRO A 109 -2.48 13.99 -12.57
C PRO A 109 -3.31 14.59 -11.41
N LYS A 110 -4.49 14.04 -11.14
CA LYS A 110 -5.37 14.52 -10.06
C LYS A 110 -4.99 13.95 -8.69
N PHE A 111 -4.16 12.91 -8.65
CA PHE A 111 -3.78 12.25 -7.42
C PHE A 111 -2.72 13.07 -6.66
N PRO A 112 -2.85 13.25 -5.32
CA PRO A 112 -1.90 14.02 -4.52
C PRO A 112 -0.48 13.47 -4.63
N ASP A 113 0.52 14.34 -4.68
CA ASP A 113 1.93 13.94 -4.76
C ASP A 113 2.44 13.28 -3.46
N ALA A 114 3.56 12.59 -3.58
CA ALA A 114 4.17 11.88 -2.45
C ALA A 114 4.56 12.84 -1.32
N GLN A 115 4.94 14.09 -1.63
CA GLN A 115 5.33 15.09 -0.63
C GLN A 115 4.14 15.58 0.19
N THR A 116 3.01 15.84 -0.46
CA THR A 116 1.75 16.23 0.19
C THR A 116 1.30 15.15 1.16
N ILE A 117 1.32 13.89 0.73
CA ILE A 117 0.97 12.75 1.58
C ILE A 117 1.95 12.62 2.75
N LEU A 118 3.26 12.76 2.50
CA LEU A 118 4.28 12.69 3.56
C LEU A 118 4.12 13.81 4.60
N ASN A 119 3.81 15.03 4.17
CA ASN A 119 3.62 16.17 5.08
C ASN A 119 2.40 15.94 5.97
N LYS A 120 1.27 15.51 5.39
CA LYS A 120 0.07 15.14 6.16
C LYS A 120 0.36 14.00 7.15
N TYR A 121 1.08 12.97 6.71
CA TYR A 121 1.51 11.87 7.58
C TYR A 121 2.35 12.37 8.76
N LYS A 122 3.28 13.29 8.53
CA LYS A 122 4.08 13.88 9.61
C LYS A 122 3.21 14.72 10.55
N GLU A 123 2.35 15.60 10.04
CA GLU A 123 1.46 16.41 10.87
C GLU A 123 0.58 15.56 11.79
N GLU A 124 0.07 14.43 11.31
CA GLU A 124 -0.75 13.49 12.09
C GLU A 124 0.07 12.66 13.11
N ASN A 125 1.38 12.48 12.92
CA ASN A 125 2.24 11.64 13.77
C ASN A 125 3.26 12.43 14.61
N VAL A 126 3.39 13.76 14.41
CA VAL A 126 4.31 14.63 15.17
C VAL A 126 3.75 15.05 16.53
N THR A 127 2.46 14.83 16.80
CA THR A 127 1.83 15.17 18.08
C THR A 127 2.14 14.21 19.26
N GLU A 128 3.11 13.29 19.12
CA GLU A 128 3.48 12.31 20.17
C GLU A 128 4.91 12.48 20.74
N GLU A 129 5.57 13.63 20.51
CA GLU A 129 6.83 13.96 21.19
C GLU A 129 6.72 15.32 21.92
N ASP A 130 6.07 15.33 23.08
CA ASP A 130 6.25 16.34 24.15
C ASP A 130 6.54 15.64 25.49
#